data_AF-A0A0G1NQ78-F1
#
_entry.id   AF-A0A0G1NQ78-F1
#
_cell.length_a   1.000
_cell.length_b   1.000
_cell.length_c   1.000
_cell.angle_alpha   90.00
_cell.angle_beta   90.00
_cell.angle_gamma   90.00
#
_symmetry.space_group_name_H-M   'P 1'
#
loop_
_entity.id
_entity.type
_entity.pdbx_description
1 polymer ?
#
loop_
_entity_poly.entity_id
_entity_poly.type
_entity_poly.pdbx_seq_one_letter_code
_entity_poly.pdbx_strand_id
1 'polypeptide(L)' 'RGAFISSEFLIKARKSGFEIVEIPVTHYPRTKGAGTGRKLNVIIKSFVDLLKLWKKLR' A
#
# COMPACT_ATOMS: atom_id res chain seq x y z
N ARG A 1 -7.55 -7.45 4.00
CA ARG A 1 -6.23 -7.15 3.40
C ARG A 1 -5.78 -5.78 3.89
N GLY A 2 -4.56 -5.68 4.44
CA GLY A 2 -4.04 -4.44 5.05
C GLY A 2 -3.55 -3.45 3.99
N ALA A 3 -3.44 -2.17 4.36
CA ALA A 3 -3.02 -1.09 3.46
C ALA A 3 -1.59 -1.26 2.90
N PHE A 4 -0.79 -2.13 3.52
CA PHE A 4 0.64 -2.26 3.30
C PHE A 4 1.09 -3.43 2.41
N ILE A 5 0.15 -4.16 1.80
CA ILE A 5 0.48 -5.31 0.94
C ILE A 5 1.35 -4.88 -0.25
N SER A 6 1.01 -3.77 -0.89
CA SER A 6 1.78 -3.24 -2.03
C SER A 6 3.20 -2.85 -1.61
N SER A 7 3.36 -2.24 -0.43
CA SER A 7 4.67 -1.87 0.12
C SER A 7 5.50 -3.11 0.47
N GLU A 8 4.91 -4.11 1.13
CA GLU A 8 5.60 -5.37 1.45
C GLU A 8 6.07 -6.08 0.18
N PHE A 9 5.20 -6.14 -0.83
CA PHE A 9 5.53 -6.71 -2.13
C PHE A 9 6.70 -5.98 -2.79
N LEU A 10 6.65 -4.65 -2.84
CA LEU A 10 7.70 -3.84 -3.47
C LEU A 10 9.05 -3.99 -2.76
N ILE A 11 9.06 -4.01 -1.42
CA ILE A 11 10.28 -4.23 -0.63
C ILE A 11 10.86 -5.62 -0.89
N LYS A 12 10.01 -6.66 -0.95
CA LYS A 12 10.47 -8.03 -1.24
C LYS A 12 10.98 -8.17 -2.66
N ALA A 13 10.29 -7.63 -3.65
CA ALA A 13 10.73 -7.63 -5.04
C ALA A 13 12.12 -6.98 -5.17
N ARG A 14 12.33 -5.83 -4.51
CA ARG A 14 13.65 -5.19 -4.47
C ARG A 14 14.70 -6.06 -3.78
N LYS A 15 14.38 -6.67 -2.63
CA LYS A 15 15.30 -7.58 -1.91
C LYS A 15 15.65 -8.84 -2.71
N SER A 16 14.75 -9.31 -3.58
CA SER A 16 14.97 -10.45 -4.47
C SER A 16 15.72 -10.11 -5.75
N GLY A 17 16.15 -8.86 -5.94
CA GLY A 17 16.94 -8.44 -7.11
C GLY A 17 16.13 -8.13 -8.36
N PHE A 18 14.81 -7.94 -8.25
CA PHE A 18 13.98 -7.52 -9.38
C PHE A 18 14.21 -6.04 -9.72
N GLU A 19 14.15 -5.74 -11.01
CA GLU A 19 14.13 -4.37 -11.53
C GLU A 19 12.70 -3.80 -11.43
N ILE A 20 12.57 -2.58 -10.92
CA ILE A 20 11.29 -1.88 -10.77
C ILE A 20 11.32 -0.68 -11.70
N VAL A 21 10.38 -0.64 -12.65
CA VAL A 21 10.22 0.45 -13.62
C VAL A 21 8.86 1.14 -13.41
N GLU A 22 8.83 2.45 -13.58
CA GLU A 22 7.59 3.24 -13.51
C GLU A 22 7.06 3.48 -14.92
N ILE A 23 5.76 3.25 -15.12
CA ILE A 23 5.08 3.41 -16.41
C ILE A 23 3.94 4.41 -16.22
N PRO A 24 3.77 5.38 -17.15
CA PRO A 24 2.67 6.33 -17.06
C PRO A 24 1.32 5.61 -17.11
N VAL A 25 0.40 5.98 -16.23
CA VAL A 25 -0.97 5.45 -16.21
C VAL A 25 -1.98 6.58 -16.13
N THR A 26 -2.98 6.53 -17.02
CA THR A 26 -4.09 7.47 -17.05
C THR A 26 -5.10 7.12 -15.96
N HIS A 27 -5.24 8.01 -14.98
CA HIS A 27 -6.23 7.87 -13.92
C HIS A 27 -7.55 8.51 -14.37
N TYR A 28 -8.60 7.70 -14.50
CA TYR A 28 -9.94 8.19 -14.83
C TYR A 28 -10.73 8.56 -13.57
N PRO A 29 -11.54 9.64 -13.62
CA PRO A 29 -12.41 9.99 -12.51
C PRO A 29 -13.37 8.85 -12.23
N ARG A 30 -13.58 8.56 -10.95
CA ARG A 30 -14.58 7.57 -10.54
C ARG A 30 -15.97 8.11 -10.84
N THR A 31 -16.76 7.35 -11.58
CA THR A 31 -18.15 7.69 -11.91
C THR A 31 -19.14 7.25 -10.82
N LYS A 32 -18.76 6.26 -9.97
CA LYS A 32 -19.59 5.72 -8.89
C LYS A 32 -18.73 5.29 -7.68
N GLY A 33 -19.33 5.34 -6.48
CA GLY A 33 -18.73 4.89 -5.22
C GLY A 33 -18.16 6.02 -4.35
N ALA A 34 -18.15 5.82 -3.03
CA ALA A 34 -17.59 6.76 -2.06
C ALA A 34 -16.17 6.35 -1.64
N GLY A 35 -15.27 7.32 -1.48
CA GLY A 35 -13.91 7.07 -0.99
C GLY A 35 -13.93 6.57 0.46
N THR A 36 -13.65 5.29 0.67
CA THR A 36 -13.66 4.66 2.00
C THR A 36 -12.44 5.01 2.88
N GLY A 37 -11.43 5.68 2.31
CA GLY A 37 -10.16 6.00 2.96
C GLY A 37 -10.22 7.09 4.04
N ARG A 38 -11.32 7.85 4.15
CA ARG A 38 -11.45 8.95 5.13
C ARG A 38 -11.98 8.52 6.51
N LYS A 39 -12.27 7.23 6.71
CA LYS A 39 -12.75 6.73 8.00
C LYS A 39 -11.59 6.69 9.00
N LEU A 40 -11.74 7.33 10.15
CA LEU A 40 -10.69 7.40 11.18
C LEU A 40 -10.18 6.01 11.60
N ASN A 41 -11.06 5.02 11.68
CA ASN A 41 -10.70 3.62 11.96
C ASN A 41 -9.72 3.04 10.91
N VAL A 42 -9.88 3.40 9.63
CA VAL A 42 -8.97 2.95 8.56
C VAL A 42 -7.59 3.62 8.70
N ILE A 43 -7.56 4.88 9.12
CA ILE A 43 -6.30 5.61 9.36
C ILE A 43 -5.52 4.93 10.49
N ILE A 44 -6.15 4.74 11.65
CA ILE A 44 -5.51 4.10 12.81
C ILE A 44 -5.04 2.68 12.46
N LYS A 45 -5.89 1.89 11.79
CA LYS A 45 -5.52 0.54 11.34
C LYS A 45 -4.31 0.56 10.41
N SER A 46 -4.20 1.55 9.53
CA SER A 46 -3.05 1.70 8.64
C SER A 46 -1.76 1.94 9.43
N PHE A 47 -1.76 2.81 10.43
CA PHE A 47 -0.58 3.01 11.29
C PHE A 47 -0.18 1.74 12.06
N VAL A 48 -1.16 0.98 12.58
CA VAL A 48 -0.88 -0.31 13.24
C VAL A 48 -0.29 -1.31 12.25
N ASP A 49 -0.84 -1.39 11.04
CA ASP A 49 -0.32 -2.27 9.98
C ASP A 49 1.11 -1.86 9.56
N LEU A 50 1.43 -0.57 9.53
CA LEU A 50 2.78 -0.05 9.26
C LEU A 50 3.78 -0.52 10.32
N LEU A 51 3.45 -0.36 11.61
CA LEU A 51 4.31 -0.79 12.72
C LEU A 51 4.54 -2.30 12.70
N LYS A 52 3.52 -3.09 12.34
CA LYS A 52 3.65 -4.54 12.15
C LYS A 52 4.58 -4.89 10.99
N LEU A 53 4.43 -4.20 9.85
CA LEU A 53 5.31 -4.40 8.70
C LEU A 53 6.77 -4.09 9.06
N TRP A 54 7.02 -2.99 9.77
CA TRP A 54 8.36 -2.61 10.21
C TRP A 54 9.00 -3.68 11.10
N LYS A 55 8.25 -4.23 12.07
CA LYS A 55 8.73 -5.34 12.92
C LYS A 55 9.01 -6.64 12.14
N LYS A 56 8.31 -6.89 11.03
CA LYS A 56 8.48 -8.09 10.19
C LYS A 56 9.67 -7.99 9.25
N LEU A 57 10.02 -6.77 8.82
CA LEU A 57 11.10 -6.52 7.88
C LEU A 57 12.45 -6.23 8.54
N ARG A 58 12.44 -5.87 9.82
CA ARG A 58 13.61 -5.86 10.70
C ARG A 58 14.00 -7.29 11.03
#